data_AF-A0A3M1F5V7-F1
#
_entry.id   AF-A0A3M1F5V7-F1
#
_cell.length_a   1.000
_cell.length_b   1.000
_cell.length_c   1.000
_cell.angle_alpha   90.00
_cell.angle_beta   90.00
_cell.angle_gamma   90.00
#
_symmetry.space_group_name_H-M   'P 1'
#
loop_
_entity.id
_entity.type
_entity.pdbx_description
1 polymer ?
#
loop_
_entity_poly.entity_id
_entity_poly.type
_entity_poly.pdbx_seq_one_letter_code
_entity_poly.pdbx_strand_id
1 'polypeptide(L)'
;MMSPYPDALKEAVAETIHNMWIEWSSTIADTEKISTERIRRWTQLWIPYSELPEAEKDKDRRLAHKIIMTIIDFYRKSRKNKTEGKQ
;
A
#
# COMPACT_ATOMS: atom_id res chain seq x y z
N MET A 1 17.26 12.46 1.03
CA MET A 1 16.20 13.48 0.82
C MET A 1 15.02 13.08 1.70
N MET A 2 14.53 13.96 2.58
CA MET A 2 13.38 13.64 3.45
C MET A 2 12.12 13.45 2.60
N SER A 3 11.28 12.48 2.98
CA SER A 3 9.96 12.26 2.37
C SER A 3 9.10 13.53 2.50
N PRO A 4 8.27 13.88 1.49
CA PRO A 4 7.37 15.05 1.59
C PRO A 4 6.15 14.80 2.50
N TYR A 5 6.12 13.69 3.24
CA TYR A 5 5.04 13.30 4.13
C TYR A 5 5.57 12.57 5.37
N PRO A 6 4.81 12.56 6.49
CA PRO A 6 5.22 11.91 7.74
C PRO A 6 5.30 10.39 7.61
N ASP A 7 6.24 9.74 8.31
CA ASP A 7 6.34 8.27 8.33
C ASP A 7 5.08 7.61 8.88
N ALA A 8 4.39 8.22 9.85
CA ALA A 8 3.13 7.71 10.37
C ALA A 8 2.05 7.56 9.28
N LEU A 9 2.02 8.46 8.29
CA LEU A 9 1.11 8.34 7.15
C LEU A 9 1.50 7.15 6.26
N LYS A 10 2.81 6.94 6.05
CA LYS A 10 3.32 5.81 5.27
C LYS A 10 2.91 4.48 5.88
N GLU A 11 3.09 4.34 7.20
CA GLU A 11 2.77 3.10 7.92
C GLU A 11 1.25 2.87 7.93
N ALA A 12 0.43 3.90 8.15
CA ALA A 12 -1.03 3.75 8.11
C ALA A 12 -1.56 3.33 6.73
N VAL A 13 -0.99 3.88 5.65
CA VAL A 13 -1.35 3.47 4.29
C VAL A 13 -0.83 2.06 3.99
N ALA A 14 0.37 1.70 4.46
CA ALA A 14 0.92 0.36 4.29
C ALA A 14 0.09 -0.71 5.02
N GLU A 15 -0.34 -0.45 6.25
CA GLU A 15 -1.26 -1.32 7.00
C GLU A 15 -2.59 -1.48 6.27
N THR A 16 -3.15 -0.40 5.72
CA THR A 16 -4.39 -0.46 4.93
C THR A 16 -4.21 -1.37 3.71
N ILE A 17 -3.09 -1.25 2.99
CA ILE A 17 -2.76 -2.07 1.83
C ILE A 17 -2.64 -3.55 2.22
N HIS A 18 -1.97 -3.84 3.34
CA HIS A 18 -1.82 -5.21 3.84
C HIS A 18 -3.17 -5.84 4.17
N ASN A 19 -4.04 -5.11 4.86
CA ASN A 19 -5.38 -5.58 5.18
C ASN A 19 -6.22 -5.88 3.92
N MET A 20 -6.15 -5.00 2.91
CA MET A 20 -6.79 -5.25 1.61
C MET A 20 -6.21 -6.48 0.91
N TRP A 21 -4.89 -6.68 1.00
CA TRP A 21 -4.23 -7.84 0.42
C TRP A 21 -4.65 -9.14 1.14
N ILE A 22 -4.80 -9.13 2.47
CA ILE A 22 -5.33 -10.29 3.23
C ILE A 22 -6.74 -10.62 2.74
N GLU A 23 -7.63 -9.63 2.67
CA GLU A 23 -9.02 -9.84 2.24
C GLU A 23 -9.08 -10.43 0.83
N TRP A 24 -8.34 -9.85 -0.11
CA TRP A 24 -8.25 -10.35 -1.48
C TRP A 24 -7.65 -11.76 -1.54
N SER A 25 -6.48 -11.97 -0.92
CA SER A 25 -5.75 -13.24 -1.03
C SER A 25 -6.44 -14.41 -0.34
N SER A 26 -7.12 -14.16 0.78
CA SER A 26 -7.95 -15.16 1.46
C SER A 26 -9.18 -15.54 0.64
N THR A 27 -9.85 -14.55 0.03
CA THR A 27 -10.97 -14.80 -0.90
C THR A 27 -10.52 -15.65 -2.09
N ILE A 28 -9.38 -15.34 -2.71
CA ILE A 28 -8.83 -16.13 -3.82
C ILE A 28 -8.48 -17.55 -3.38
N ALA A 29 -7.91 -17.72 -2.18
CA ALA A 29 -7.57 -19.03 -1.66
C ALA A 29 -8.79 -19.93 -1.39
N ASP A 30 -9.93 -19.32 -1.05
CA ASP A 30 -11.20 -20.02 -0.80
C ASP A 30 -11.97 -20.32 -2.11
N THR A 31 -11.95 -19.39 -3.06
CA THR A 31 -12.83 -19.44 -4.23
C THR A 31 -12.16 -19.98 -5.50
N GLU A 32 -10.83 -19.99 -5.57
CA GLU A 32 -10.10 -20.37 -6.78
C GLU A 32 -9.16 -21.56 -6.58
N LYS A 33 -8.88 -22.27 -7.68
CA LYS A 33 -7.90 -23.36 -7.69
C LYS A 33 -6.49 -22.81 -7.86
N ILE A 34 -5.85 -22.45 -6.73
CA ILE A 34 -4.43 -22.07 -6.67
C ILE A 34 -3.57 -23.19 -6.08
N SER A 35 -2.25 -23.14 -6.31
CA SER A 35 -1.34 -24.18 -5.82
C SER A 35 -1.24 -24.17 -4.29
N THR A 36 -1.09 -25.35 -3.69
CA THR A 36 -0.92 -25.53 -2.24
C THR A 36 0.27 -24.75 -1.70
N GLU A 37 1.37 -24.69 -2.45
CA GLU A 37 2.56 -23.91 -2.08
C GLU A 37 2.28 -22.40 -2.06
N ARG A 38 1.39 -21.89 -2.92
CA ARG A 38 0.98 -20.48 -2.88
C ARG A 38 0.14 -20.20 -1.63
N ILE A 39 -0.85 -21.05 -1.36
CA ILE A 39 -1.70 -20.94 -0.17
C ILE A 39 -0.83 -20.93 1.09
N ARG A 40 0.08 -21.91 1.22
CA ARG A 40 0.97 -22.05 2.36
C ARG A 40 1.77 -20.78 2.65
N ARG A 41 2.32 -20.13 1.62
CA ARG A 41 3.06 -18.88 1.78
C ARG A 41 2.16 -17.71 2.16
N TRP A 42 0.97 -17.62 1.57
CA TRP A 42 0.02 -16.54 1.88
C TRP A 42 -0.51 -16.64 3.30
N THR A 43 -0.90 -17.83 3.76
CA THR A 43 -1.43 -18.05 5.11
C THR A 43 -0.46 -17.64 6.21
N GLN A 44 0.85 -17.68 5.95
CA GLN A 44 1.87 -17.23 6.92
C GLN A 44 1.92 -15.71 7.08
N LEU A 45 1.36 -14.96 6.12
CA LEU A 45 1.35 -13.50 6.10
C LEU A 45 -0.03 -12.93 6.44
N TRP A 46 -1.05 -13.77 6.62
CA TRP A 46 -2.38 -13.36 7.09
C TRP A 46 -2.41 -13.10 8.59
N ILE A 47 -1.51 -12.23 9.03
CA ILE A 47 -1.34 -11.78 10.42
C ILE A 47 -1.40 -10.25 10.45
N PRO A 48 -1.62 -9.63 11.62
CA PRO A 48 -1.65 -8.18 11.75
C PRO A 48 -0.39 -7.52 11.16
N TYR A 49 -0.56 -6.37 10.49
CA TYR A 49 0.56 -5.65 9.86
C TYR A 49 1.72 -5.42 10.83
N SER A 50 1.43 -5.08 12.08
CA SER A 50 2.43 -4.86 13.13
C SER A 50 3.35 -6.05 13.38
N GLU A 51 2.85 -7.27 13.16
CA GLU A 51 3.54 -8.55 13.42
C GLU A 51 4.30 -9.07 12.20
N LEU A 52 4.18 -8.44 11.03
CA LEU A 52 4.90 -8.85 9.84
C LEU A 52 6.42 -8.69 10.00
N PRO A 53 7.20 -9.57 9.36
CA PRO A 53 8.62 -9.34 9.12
C PRO A 53 8.83 -8.03 8.36
N GLU A 54 9.90 -7.29 8.68
CA GLU A 54 10.18 -5.99 8.03
C GLU A 54 10.32 -6.10 6.51
N ALA A 55 10.85 -7.21 5.99
CA ALA A 55 10.96 -7.46 4.55
C ALA A 55 9.59 -7.54 3.85
N GLU A 56 8.56 -8.00 4.56
CA GLU A 56 7.18 -8.05 4.05
C GLU A 56 6.52 -6.67 4.15
N LYS A 57 6.66 -5.99 5.30
CA LYS A 57 6.21 -4.59 5.46
C LYS A 57 6.78 -3.65 4.40
N ASP A 58 8.03 -3.87 3.99
CA ASP A 58 8.68 -3.08 2.95
C ASP A 58 8.00 -3.18 1.58
N LYS A 59 7.30 -4.29 1.29
CA LYS A 59 6.49 -4.41 0.07
C LYS A 59 5.31 -3.44 0.13
N ASP A 60 4.60 -3.42 1.26
CA ASP A 60 3.46 -2.53 1.48
C ASP A 60 3.89 -1.06 1.54
N ARG A 61 4.99 -0.75 2.23
CA ARG A 61 5.55 0.62 2.29
C ARG A 61 5.93 1.16 0.91
N ARG A 62 6.46 0.31 0.02
CA ARG A 62 6.74 0.72 -1.37
C ARG A 62 5.48 1.06 -2.15
N LEU A 63 4.39 0.33 -1.93
CA LEU A 63 3.09 0.63 -2.54
C LEU A 63 2.49 1.90 -1.93
N ALA A 64 2.54 2.04 -0.61
CA ALA A 64 2.11 3.23 0.13
C ALA A 64 2.81 4.49 -0.39
N HIS A 65 4.14 4.44 -0.54
CA HIS A 65 4.91 5.56 -1.11
C HIS A 65 4.40 5.97 -2.48
N LYS A 66 4.18 5.02 -3.40
CA LYS A 66 3.69 5.31 -4.76
C LYS A 66 2.32 5.98 -4.74
N ILE A 67 1.40 5.48 -3.90
CA ILE A 67 0.05 6.03 -3.76
C ILE A 67 0.11 7.46 -3.21
N ILE A 68 0.84 7.67 -2.11
CA ILE A 68 0.96 8.99 -1.48
C ILE A 68 1.58 10.00 -2.45
N MET A 69 2.64 9.61 -3.17
CA MET A 69 3.27 10.48 -4.17
C MET A 69 2.32 10.83 -5.30
N THR A 70 1.51 9.87 -5.77
CA THR A 70 0.49 10.11 -6.80
C THR A 70 -0.51 11.17 -6.34
N ILE A 71 -0.99 11.07 -5.09
CA ILE A 71 -1.91 12.04 -4.49
C ILE A 71 -1.24 13.43 -4.39
N ILE A 72 -0.02 13.49 -3.87
CA ILE A 72 0.73 14.74 -3.72
C ILE A 72 0.93 15.42 -5.07
N ASP A 73 1.35 14.67 -6.09
CA ASP A 73 1.62 15.20 -7.42
C ASP A 73 0.34 15.68 -8.10
N PHE A 74 -0.78 14.97 -7.93
CA PHE A 74 -2.09 15.42 -8.38
C PHE A 74 -2.45 16.79 -7.80
N TYR A 75 -2.31 16.98 -6.48
CA TYR A 75 -2.62 18.26 -5.83
C TYR A 75 -1.61 19.36 -6.14
N ARG A 76 -0.34 19.02 -6.43
CA ARG A 76 0.66 20.00 -6.90
C ARG A 76 0.32 20.52 -8.30
N LYS A 77 0.00 19.62 -9.23
CA LYS A 77 -0.42 19.96 -10.60
C LYS A 77 -1.70 20.78 -10.60
N SER A 78 -2.71 20.35 -9.83
CA SER A 78 -3.99 21.05 -9.71
C SER A 78 -3.85 22.47 -9.16
N ARG A 79 -2.87 22.72 -8.29
CA ARG A 79 -2.57 24.08 -7.80
C ARG A 79 -1.92 24.95 -8.88
N LYS A 80 -0.92 24.44 -9.62
CA LYS A 80 -0.27 25.20 -10.70
C LYS A 80 -1.26 25.65 -11.78
N ASN A 81 -2.14 24.75 -12.22
CA ASN A 81 -3.13 25.05 -13.25
C ASN A 81 -4.13 26.14 -12.82
N LYS A 82 -4.46 26.25 -11.52
CA LYS A 82 -5.33 27.32 -10.99
C LYS A 82 -4.64 28.68 -10.95
N THR A 83 -3.31 28.72 -10.82
CA THR A 83 -2.53 29.96 -10.80
C THR A 83 -2.29 30.49 -12.21
N GLU A 84 -2.14 29.60 -13.19
CA GLU A 84 -1.92 29.96 -14.61
C GLU A 84 -3.22 30.33 -15.34
N GLY A 85 -4.38 29.78 -14.95
CA GLY A 85 -5.69 30.13 -15.50
C GLY A 85 -6.32 31.43 -14.95
N LYS A 86 -5.53 32.29 -14.30
CA LYS A 86 -5.94 33.60 -13.76
C LYS A 86 -5.33 34.80 -14.49
N GLN A 87 -4.80 34.61 -15.70
CA GLN A 87 -4.39 35.68 -16.61
C GLN A 87 -5.43 35.91 -17.70
#